data_AF-A0A842MQ65-F1
#
_entry.id   AF-A0A842MQ65-F1
#
_cell.length_a   1.000
_cell.length_b   1.000
_cell.length_c   1.000
_cell.angle_alpha   90.00
_cell.angle_beta   90.00
_cell.angle_gamma   90.00
#
_symmetry.space_group_name_H-M   'P 1'
#
loop_
_entity.id
_entity.type
_entity.pdbx_description
1 polymer ?
#
loop_
_entity_poly.entity_id
_entity_poly.type
_entity_poly.pdbx_seq_one_letter_code
_entity_poly.pdbx_strand_id
1 'polypeptide(L)'
;LVAIEALRLTAEEKLPYKLVVNFAVCEEGGLRGARAAAYRIAPKLALALEGTIGADVPGVPEAKQPVRLGQGPAITLADRSITVNPKLVQFLERVAEEEKIPYQYKLPAYGSTDAGSIHLERGGTLAGVVSVPCRYIHSPVSTLLLSDLEATIKLVVGFLQRAGELL
;
A
#
# COMPACT_ATOMS: atom_id res chain seq x y z
N LEU A 1 -8.07 -7.73 -3.80
CA LEU A 1 -9.38 -7.04 -3.86
C LEU A 1 -9.22 -5.58 -4.23
N VAL A 2 -8.50 -4.78 -3.43
CA VAL A 2 -8.27 -3.34 -3.68
C VAL A 2 -7.84 -3.05 -5.13
N ALA A 3 -6.81 -3.72 -5.65
CA ALA A 3 -6.32 -3.50 -7.01
C ALA A 3 -7.37 -3.77 -8.10
N ILE A 4 -8.15 -4.85 -7.96
CA ILE A 4 -9.19 -5.24 -8.92
C ILE A 4 -10.31 -4.21 -8.92
N GLU A 5 -10.73 -3.78 -7.73
CA GLU A 5 -11.82 -2.81 -7.60
C GLU A 5 -11.41 -1.42 -8.05
N ALA A 6 -10.17 -1.00 -7.74
CA ALA A 6 -9.61 0.23 -8.27
C ALA A 6 -9.59 0.22 -9.81
N LEU A 7 -9.13 -0.87 -10.43
CA LEU A 7 -9.19 -1.03 -11.89
C LEU A 7 -10.61 -0.94 -12.44
N ARG A 8 -11.58 -1.57 -11.76
CA ARG A 8 -12.99 -1.54 -12.17
C ARG A 8 -13.55 -0.12 -12.13
N LEU A 9 -13.22 0.64 -11.09
CA LEU A 9 -13.70 2.01 -10.89
C LEU A 9 -13.02 3.02 -11.83
N THR A 10 -11.77 2.79 -12.22
CA THR A 10 -11.03 3.66 -13.15
C THR A 10 -11.03 3.16 -14.60
N ALA A 11 -11.86 2.17 -14.95
CA ALA A 11 -11.80 1.49 -16.25
C ALA A 11 -12.06 2.41 -17.46
N GLU A 12 -12.96 3.38 -17.29
CA GLU A 12 -13.36 4.33 -18.34
C GLU A 12 -12.51 5.62 -18.33
N GLU A 13 -11.57 5.73 -17.39
CA GLU A 13 -10.75 6.93 -17.23
C GLU A 13 -9.52 6.91 -18.13
N LYS A 14 -9.21 8.06 -18.73
CA LYS A 14 -7.97 8.26 -19.49
C LYS A 14 -6.87 8.74 -18.55
N LEU A 15 -6.08 7.80 -18.05
CA LEU A 15 -4.90 8.12 -17.26
C LEU A 15 -3.77 8.65 -18.17
N PRO A 16 -3.03 9.72 -17.78
CA PRO A 16 -1.95 10.29 -18.58
C PRO A 16 -0.66 9.44 -18.56
N TYR A 17 -0.74 8.22 -18.03
CA TYR A 17 0.36 7.29 -17.88
C TYR A 17 -0.13 5.86 -18.11
N LYS A 18 0.83 4.94 -18.35
CA LYS A 18 0.53 3.52 -18.50
C LYS A 18 0.38 2.88 -17.12
N LEU A 19 -0.83 2.46 -16.77
CA LEU A 19 -1.09 1.66 -15.58
C LEU A 19 -0.73 0.19 -15.83
N VAL A 20 0.04 -0.41 -14.91
CA VAL A 20 0.31 -1.85 -14.87
C VAL A 20 -0.06 -2.35 -13.50
N VAL A 21 -0.89 -3.40 -13.44
CA VAL A 21 -1.26 -4.06 -12.18
C VAL A 21 -0.59 -5.43 -12.14
N ASN A 22 0.24 -5.63 -11.12
CA ASN A 22 1.00 -6.85 -10.93
C ASN A 22 0.47 -7.61 -9.70
N PHE A 23 -0.06 -8.81 -9.92
CA PHE A 23 -0.39 -9.76 -8.85
C PHE A 23 0.84 -10.63 -8.58
N ALA A 24 1.78 -10.07 -7.82
CA ALA A 24 3.05 -10.74 -7.52
C ALA A 24 2.84 -12.03 -6.70
N VAL A 25 3.70 -13.01 -6.95
CA VAL A 25 3.77 -14.26 -6.17
C VAL A 25 5.04 -14.29 -5.34
N CYS A 26 5.05 -15.14 -4.31
CA CYS A 26 6.21 -15.39 -3.46
C CYS A 26 6.73 -14.16 -2.70
N GLU A 27 5.84 -13.29 -2.22
CA GLU A 27 6.17 -12.21 -1.26
C GLU A 27 6.81 -12.84 0.00
N GLU A 28 6.09 -13.76 0.65
CA GLU A 28 6.53 -14.53 1.82
C GLU A 28 7.77 -15.41 1.57
N GLY A 29 8.12 -15.62 0.30
CA GLY A 29 9.31 -16.34 -0.15
C GLY A 29 10.51 -15.43 -0.42
N GLY A 30 10.42 -14.13 -0.10
CA GLY A 30 11.46 -13.14 -0.32
C GLY A 30 11.23 -12.22 -1.52
N LEU A 31 9.99 -11.76 -1.72
CA LEU A 31 9.61 -10.69 -2.67
C LEU A 31 9.95 -10.99 -4.15
N ARG A 32 10.11 -12.27 -4.51
CA ARG A 32 10.73 -12.68 -5.79
C ARG A 32 9.91 -12.28 -7.00
N GLY A 33 8.59 -12.41 -6.91
CA GLY A 33 7.67 -12.04 -7.99
C GLY A 33 7.67 -10.53 -8.24
N ALA A 34 7.60 -9.72 -7.18
CA ALA A 34 7.65 -8.27 -7.29
C ALA A 34 8.97 -7.79 -7.88
N ARG A 35 10.09 -8.37 -7.43
CA ARG A 35 11.43 -8.08 -7.96
C ARG A 35 11.53 -8.34 -9.46
N ALA A 36 11.17 -9.55 -9.90
CA ALA A 36 11.23 -9.93 -11.31
C ALA A 36 10.31 -9.06 -12.18
N ALA A 37 9.10 -8.77 -11.69
CA ALA A 37 8.15 -7.91 -12.38
C ALA A 37 8.67 -6.48 -12.51
N ALA A 38 9.16 -5.87 -11.44
CA ALA A 38 9.71 -4.52 -11.45
C ALA A 38 10.91 -4.41 -12.39
N TYR A 39 11.83 -5.38 -12.37
CA TYR A 39 12.96 -5.39 -13.29
C TYR A 39 12.50 -5.45 -14.76
N ARG A 40 11.43 -6.17 -15.09
CA ARG A 40 10.92 -6.25 -16.47
C ARG A 40 10.11 -5.02 -16.88
N ILE A 41 9.22 -4.56 -16.01
CA ILE A 41 8.29 -3.45 -16.27
C ILE A 41 9.04 -2.11 -16.27
N ALA A 42 10.09 -1.97 -15.46
CA ALA A 42 10.83 -0.73 -15.24
C ALA A 42 9.92 0.46 -14.86
N PRO A 43 9.11 0.34 -13.78
CA PRO A 43 8.19 1.39 -13.38
C PRO A 43 8.93 2.63 -12.87
N LYS A 44 8.43 3.82 -13.23
CA LYS A 44 8.88 5.10 -12.64
C LYS A 44 8.31 5.30 -11.23
N LEU A 45 7.07 4.88 -11.03
CA LEU A 45 6.30 4.98 -9.78
C LEU A 45 5.64 3.61 -9.52
N ALA A 46 5.68 3.16 -8.27
CA ALA A 46 5.02 1.94 -7.83
C ALA A 46 4.31 2.15 -6.49
N LEU A 47 3.13 1.57 -6.35
CA LEU A 47 2.38 1.52 -5.10
C LEU A 47 2.13 0.05 -4.76
N ALA A 48 2.77 -0.45 -3.70
CA ALA A 48 2.48 -1.78 -3.17
C ALA A 48 1.19 -1.74 -2.34
N LEU A 49 0.34 -2.74 -2.54
CA LEU A 49 -0.93 -2.90 -1.84
C LEU A 49 -0.90 -4.20 -1.05
N GLU A 50 -1.11 -4.11 0.26
CA GLU A 50 -0.99 -5.27 1.16
C GLU A 50 -1.98 -5.22 2.33
N GLY A 51 -1.98 -6.26 3.17
CA GLY A 51 -2.59 -6.22 4.49
C GLY A 51 -1.54 -5.90 5.55
N THR A 52 -1.92 -5.23 6.64
CA THR A 52 -1.03 -4.97 7.78
C THR A 52 -1.70 -5.34 9.10
N ILE A 53 -0.92 -5.44 10.17
CA ILE A 53 -1.36 -6.00 11.45
C ILE A 53 -2.11 -4.95 12.28
N GLY A 54 -3.42 -5.12 12.37
CA GLY A 54 -4.25 -4.51 13.40
C GLY A 54 -4.14 -5.26 14.73
N ALA A 55 -3.24 -4.80 15.60
CA ALA A 55 -2.98 -5.43 16.89
C ALA A 55 -3.63 -4.70 18.07
N ASP A 56 -4.67 -3.89 17.81
CA ASP A 56 -5.52 -3.19 18.77
C ASP A 56 -6.46 -4.16 19.52
N VAL A 57 -5.87 -5.18 20.13
CA VAL A 57 -6.55 -6.24 20.87
C VAL A 57 -6.15 -6.20 22.35
N PRO A 58 -7.01 -6.68 23.25
CA PRO A 58 -6.70 -6.70 24.69
C PRO A 58 -5.36 -7.36 24.98
N GLY A 59 -4.53 -6.70 25.80
CA GLY A 59 -3.23 -7.21 26.23
C GLY A 59 -2.04 -6.85 25.35
N VAL A 60 -2.24 -6.21 24.19
CA VAL A 60 -1.14 -5.71 23.36
C VAL A 60 -0.84 -4.24 23.69
N PRO A 61 0.39 -3.88 24.11
CA PRO A 61 0.76 -2.49 24.35
C PRO A 61 0.71 -1.66 23.07
N GLU A 62 0.32 -0.37 23.16
CA GLU A 62 0.22 0.54 22.01
C GLU A 62 1.49 0.63 21.16
N ALA A 63 2.67 0.61 21.80
CA ALA A 63 3.95 0.58 21.09
C ALA A 63 4.18 -0.65 20.21
N LYS A 64 3.31 -1.67 20.30
CA LYS A 64 3.30 -2.89 19.49
C LYS A 64 2.06 -3.01 18.62
N GLN A 65 1.35 -1.90 18.38
CA GLN A 65 0.15 -1.85 17.53
C GLN A 65 0.45 -1.09 16.24
N PRO A 66 0.89 -1.76 15.15
CA PRO A 66 1.24 -1.10 13.90
C PRO A 66 0.12 -0.22 13.35
N VAL A 67 -1.11 -0.71 13.44
CA VAL A 67 -2.33 0.00 13.06
C VAL A 67 -3.49 -0.42 13.95
N ARG A 68 -4.59 0.34 13.88
CA ARG A 68 -5.88 0.01 14.50
C ARG A 68 -6.94 -0.23 13.44
N LEU A 69 -7.90 -1.11 13.72
CA LEU A 69 -9.04 -1.30 12.83
C LEU A 69 -9.98 -0.10 12.93
N GLY A 70 -10.62 0.26 11.82
CA GLY A 70 -11.61 1.34 11.73
C GLY A 70 -10.99 2.73 11.63
N GLN A 71 -9.67 2.82 11.48
CA GLN A 71 -8.94 4.07 11.29
C GLN A 71 -8.50 4.28 9.82
N GLY A 72 -9.03 3.47 8.90
CA GLY A 72 -8.76 3.60 7.47
C GLY A 72 -7.41 3.00 7.02
N PRO A 73 -7.06 3.19 5.73
CA PRO A 73 -5.81 2.71 5.15
C PRO A 73 -4.58 3.16 5.94
N ALA A 74 -3.59 2.28 5.98
CA ALA A 74 -2.30 2.57 6.57
C ALA A 74 -1.29 3.00 5.50
N ILE A 75 -0.76 4.19 5.64
CA ILE A 75 0.36 4.69 4.84
C ILE A 75 1.66 4.27 5.55
N THR A 76 2.54 3.57 4.85
CA THR A 76 3.83 3.18 5.43
C THR A 76 4.85 4.30 5.26
N LEU A 77 5.47 4.71 6.36
CA LEU A 77 6.59 5.66 6.35
C LEU A 77 7.93 4.93 6.14
N ALA A 78 8.10 3.81 6.85
CA ALA A 78 9.24 2.93 6.70
C ALA A 78 8.88 1.52 7.20
N ASP A 79 9.61 0.53 6.69
CA ASP A 79 9.68 -0.83 7.21
C ASP A 79 11.15 -1.31 7.21
N ARG A 80 11.41 -2.61 7.31
CA ARG A 80 12.78 -3.15 7.30
C ARG A 80 13.48 -3.09 5.94
N SER A 81 12.73 -2.97 4.85
CA SER A 81 13.22 -3.03 3.48
C SER A 81 13.12 -1.70 2.73
N ILE A 82 12.30 -0.74 3.17
CA ILE A 82 12.16 0.57 2.51
C ILE A 82 11.94 1.71 3.53
N THR A 83 12.54 2.87 3.25
CA THR A 83 12.07 4.16 3.78
C THR A 83 11.37 4.89 2.62
N VAL A 84 10.07 5.14 2.76
CA VAL A 84 9.26 5.69 1.67
C VAL A 84 9.65 7.15 1.44
N ASN A 85 9.75 7.56 0.18
CA ASN A 85 10.08 8.93 -0.16
C ASN A 85 9.02 9.89 0.41
N PRO A 86 9.41 10.94 1.16
CA PRO A 86 8.46 11.88 1.78
C PRO A 86 7.49 12.51 0.78
N LYS A 87 7.91 12.75 -0.47
CA LYS A 87 7.02 13.30 -1.51
C LYS A 87 5.84 12.38 -1.81
N LEU A 88 6.07 11.06 -1.82
CA LEU A 88 5.02 10.08 -2.09
C LEU A 88 4.09 9.91 -0.87
N VAL A 89 4.64 9.96 0.34
CA VAL A 89 3.85 9.97 1.58
C VAL A 89 2.92 11.20 1.60
N GLN A 90 3.47 12.39 1.43
CA GLN A 90 2.71 13.65 1.39
C GLN A 90 1.67 13.67 0.27
N PHE A 91 1.99 13.04 -0.86
CA PHE A 91 1.03 12.90 -1.95
C PHE A 91 -0.17 12.03 -1.54
N LEU A 92 0.06 10.89 -0.88
CA LEU A 92 -1.00 10.02 -0.37
C LEU A 92 -1.82 10.71 0.73
N GLU A 93 -1.17 11.42 1.65
CA GLU A 93 -1.82 12.26 2.68
C GLU A 93 -2.74 13.29 2.04
N ARG A 94 -2.23 14.05 1.07
CA ARG A 94 -3.00 15.07 0.34
C ARG A 94 -4.22 14.48 -0.35
N VAL A 95 -4.05 13.35 -1.05
CA VAL A 95 -5.19 12.65 -1.69
C VAL A 95 -6.21 12.24 -0.64
N ALA A 96 -5.78 11.68 0.49
CA ALA A 96 -6.68 11.28 1.57
C ALA A 96 -7.42 12.50 2.15
N GLU A 97 -6.74 13.61 2.40
CA GLU A 97 -7.32 14.84 2.95
C GLU A 97 -8.33 15.49 2.00
N GLU A 98 -7.98 15.65 0.72
CA GLU A 98 -8.88 16.20 -0.31
C GLU A 98 -10.15 15.36 -0.46
N GLU A 99 -10.02 14.03 -0.39
CA GLU A 99 -11.12 13.08 -0.50
C GLU A 99 -11.82 12.79 0.83
N LYS A 100 -11.38 13.43 1.94
CA LYS A 100 -11.89 13.23 3.30
C LYS A 100 -11.88 11.76 3.73
N ILE A 101 -10.79 11.06 3.43
CA ILE A 101 -10.55 9.66 3.76
C ILE A 101 -9.76 9.61 5.07
N PRO A 102 -10.26 8.92 6.12
CA PRO A 102 -9.46 8.67 7.31
C PRO A 102 -8.26 7.80 6.93
N TYR A 103 -7.08 8.12 7.45
CA TYR A 103 -5.88 7.33 7.25
C TYR A 103 -5.04 7.33 8.52
N GLN A 104 -4.11 6.39 8.60
CA GLN A 104 -3.15 6.27 9.70
C GLN A 104 -1.77 5.93 9.16
N TYR A 105 -0.75 6.08 10.00
CA TYR A 105 0.60 5.59 9.67
C TYR A 105 0.81 4.19 10.23
N LYS A 106 1.53 3.34 9.49
CA LYS A 106 1.99 2.03 9.98
C LYS A 106 3.14 2.25 10.97
N LEU A 107 2.85 2.26 12.28
CA LEU A 107 3.81 2.51 13.35
C LEU A 107 3.57 1.55 14.54
N PRO A 108 4.58 0.79 15.00
CA PRO A 108 5.98 0.87 14.62
C PRO A 108 6.28 0.28 13.24
N ALA A 109 7.40 0.71 12.65
CA ALA A 109 7.93 0.12 11.42
C ALA A 109 8.23 -1.37 11.64
N TYR A 110 7.45 -2.23 10.99
CA TYR A 110 7.58 -3.68 11.09
C TYR A 110 7.26 -4.36 9.76
N GLY A 111 7.85 -5.53 9.57
CA GLY A 111 7.72 -6.32 8.35
C GLY A 111 8.61 -5.82 7.23
N SER A 112 8.37 -6.37 6.06
CA SER A 112 8.93 -5.98 4.78
C SER A 112 7.83 -6.15 3.76
N THR A 113 7.92 -5.40 2.67
CA THR A 113 6.86 -5.33 1.68
C THR A 113 7.45 -5.45 0.28
N ASP A 114 6.61 -5.73 -0.72
CA ASP A 114 7.04 -5.79 -2.12
C ASP A 114 7.75 -4.51 -2.57
N ALA A 115 7.36 -3.34 -2.04
CA ALA A 115 8.02 -2.06 -2.29
C ALA A 115 9.52 -2.08 -1.93
N GLY A 116 9.91 -2.87 -0.92
CA GLY A 116 11.29 -3.11 -0.53
C GLY A 116 12.16 -3.72 -1.64
N SER A 117 11.59 -4.56 -2.49
CA SER A 117 12.30 -5.07 -3.68
C SER A 117 12.17 -4.11 -4.86
N ILE A 118 10.98 -3.53 -5.07
CA ILE A 118 10.67 -2.71 -6.25
C ILE A 118 11.53 -1.44 -6.28
N HIS A 119 11.70 -0.76 -5.14
CA HIS A 119 12.39 0.54 -5.13
C HIS A 119 13.88 0.48 -5.49
N LEU A 120 14.52 -0.70 -5.38
CA LEU A 120 15.94 -0.90 -5.69
C LEU A 120 16.20 -1.22 -7.17
N GLU A 121 15.15 -1.51 -7.94
CA GLU A 121 15.32 -1.99 -9.30
C GLU A 121 15.71 -0.86 -10.26
N ARG A 122 16.57 -1.20 -11.24
CA ARG A 122 17.01 -0.32 -12.34
C ARG A 122 17.46 1.10 -11.96
N GLY A 123 18.11 1.24 -10.80
CA GLY A 123 18.68 2.51 -10.34
C GLY A 123 17.74 3.36 -9.48
N GLY A 124 16.56 2.83 -9.13
CA GLY A 124 15.63 3.47 -8.23
C GLY A 124 14.24 3.62 -8.83
N THR A 125 13.23 3.04 -8.19
CA THR A 125 11.82 3.32 -8.47
C THR A 125 11.23 4.10 -7.29
N LEU A 126 10.48 5.17 -7.58
CA LEU A 126 9.68 5.84 -6.55
C LEU A 126 8.59 4.86 -6.09
N ALA A 127 8.76 4.24 -4.91
CA ALA A 127 7.84 3.23 -4.41
C ALA A 127 7.24 3.62 -3.05
N GLY A 128 5.96 3.31 -2.87
CA GLY A 128 5.24 3.51 -1.61
C GLY A 128 4.34 2.32 -1.30
N VAL A 129 3.72 2.36 -0.13
CA VAL A 129 2.90 1.25 0.38
C VAL A 129 1.63 1.81 1.01
N VAL A 130 0.50 1.23 0.62
CA VAL A 130 -0.80 1.42 1.29
C VAL A 130 -1.31 0.06 1.71
N SER A 131 -1.68 -0.08 2.99
CA SER A 131 -2.11 -1.35 3.55
C SER A 131 -3.52 -1.28 4.11
N VAL A 132 -4.28 -2.36 3.97
CA VAL A 132 -5.56 -2.57 4.68
C VAL A 132 -5.27 -3.12 6.07
N PRO A 133 -5.77 -2.51 7.16
CA PRO A 133 -5.73 -3.11 8.50
C PRO A 133 -6.45 -4.46 8.55
N CYS A 134 -5.73 -5.48 9.01
CA CYS A 134 -6.22 -6.85 9.12
C CYS A 134 -5.85 -7.46 10.47
N ARG A 135 -6.69 -8.36 10.99
CA ARG A 135 -6.40 -9.21 12.15
C ARG A 135 -5.98 -10.60 11.70
N TYR A 136 -5.09 -11.18 12.49
CA TYR A 136 -4.63 -12.57 12.32
C TYR A 136 -4.07 -12.83 10.92
N ILE A 137 -3.28 -11.89 10.39
CA ILE A 137 -2.51 -12.14 9.16
C ILE A 137 -1.57 -13.32 9.41
N HIS A 138 -1.31 -14.12 8.36
CA HIS A 138 -0.53 -15.37 8.41
C HIS A 138 -1.21 -16.51 9.19
N SER A 139 -2.45 -16.33 9.64
CA SER A 139 -3.29 -17.42 10.13
C SER A 139 -4.13 -18.00 8.99
N PRO A 140 -4.69 -19.23 9.13
CA PRO A 140 -5.63 -19.80 8.15
C PRO A 140 -6.86 -18.92 7.89
N VAL A 141 -7.22 -18.06 8.83
CA VAL A 141 -8.32 -17.09 8.71
C VAL A 141 -7.85 -15.71 9.17
N SER A 142 -7.99 -14.72 8.30
CA SER A 142 -7.77 -13.31 8.64
C SER A 142 -9.08 -12.55 8.51
N THR A 143 -9.22 -11.47 9.28
CA THR A 143 -10.41 -10.61 9.25
C THR A 143 -10.02 -9.15 9.06
N LEU A 144 -10.93 -8.36 8.49
CA LEU A 144 -10.76 -6.93 8.27
C LEU A 144 -12.12 -6.23 8.47
N LEU A 145 -12.12 -4.90 8.63
CA LEU A 145 -13.35 -4.12 8.53
C LEU A 145 -13.60 -3.70 7.08
N LEU A 146 -14.83 -3.90 6.62
CA LEU A 146 -15.25 -3.48 5.28
C LEU A 146 -15.05 -1.98 5.06
N SER A 147 -15.29 -1.16 6.10
CA SER A 147 -15.06 0.28 6.04
C SER A 147 -13.59 0.64 5.76
N ASP A 148 -12.63 -0.10 6.32
CA ASP A 148 -11.21 0.13 6.05
C ASP A 148 -10.84 -0.30 4.63
N LEU A 149 -11.42 -1.40 4.14
CA LEU A 149 -11.23 -1.85 2.76
C LEU A 149 -11.78 -0.81 1.76
N GLU A 150 -12.99 -0.30 1.99
CA GLU A 150 -13.64 0.73 1.17
C GLU A 150 -12.85 2.03 1.17
N ALA A 151 -12.40 2.50 2.35
CA ALA A 151 -11.55 3.67 2.46
C ALA A 151 -10.21 3.48 1.72
N THR A 152 -9.63 2.27 1.79
CA THR A 152 -8.40 1.95 1.06
C THR A 152 -8.62 1.97 -0.45
N ILE A 153 -9.73 1.40 -0.95
CA ILE A 153 -10.08 1.47 -2.37
C ILE A 153 -10.22 2.92 -2.81
N LYS A 154 -10.93 3.74 -2.03
CA LYS A 154 -11.12 5.16 -2.34
C LYS A 154 -9.79 5.91 -2.41
N LEU A 155 -8.86 5.64 -1.47
CA LEU A 155 -7.53 6.25 -1.48
C LEU A 155 -6.73 5.84 -2.71
N VAL A 156 -6.75 4.55 -3.06
CA VAL A 156 -6.02 4.05 -4.23
C VAL A 156 -6.60 4.60 -5.54
N VAL A 157 -7.92 4.70 -5.67
CA VAL A 157 -8.56 5.34 -6.83
C VAL A 157 -8.17 6.82 -6.93
N GLY A 158 -8.27 7.56 -5.82
CA GLY A 158 -7.87 8.96 -5.79
C GLY A 158 -6.39 9.17 -6.11
N PHE A 159 -5.53 8.24 -5.69
CA PHE A 159 -4.11 8.21 -6.05
C PHE A 159 -3.93 7.98 -7.54
N LEU A 160 -4.58 6.97 -8.14
CA LEU A 160 -4.46 6.70 -9.57
C LEU A 160 -4.90 7.90 -10.42
N GLN A 161 -6.01 8.54 -10.08
CA GLN A 161 -6.50 9.72 -10.80
C GLN A 161 -5.49 10.88 -10.85
N ARG A 162 -4.62 10.99 -9.85
CA ARG A 162 -3.69 12.12 -9.68
C ARG A 162 -2.21 11.76 -9.85
N ALA A 163 -1.86 10.46 -9.91
CA ALA A 163 -0.47 9.98 -9.91
C ALA A 163 0.40 10.51 -11.07
N GLY A 164 -0.23 11.06 -12.13
CA GLY A 164 0.48 11.77 -13.19
C GLY A 164 1.28 12.98 -12.71
N GLU A 165 0.93 13.59 -11.58
CA GLU A 165 1.68 14.70 -10.97
C GLU A 165 3.06 14.30 -10.42
N LEU A 166 3.29 13.00 -10.20
CA LEU A 166 4.56 12.44 -9.72
C LEU A 166 5.46 11.90 -10.84
N LEU A 167 4.99 11.90 -12.09
CA LEU A 167 5.63 11.26 -13.25
C LEU A 167 6.24 12.25 -14.24
#